data_AF-A0A4Q6GXB4-F1
#
_entry.id   AF-A0A4Q6GXB4-F1
#
_cell.length_a   1.000
_cell.length_b   1.000
_cell.length_c   1.000
_cell.angle_alpha   90.00
_cell.angle_beta   90.00
_cell.angle_gamma   90.00
#
_symmetry.space_group_name_H-M   'P 1'
#
loop_
_entity.id
_entity.type
_entity.pdbx_description
1 polymer ?
#
loop_
_entity_poly.entity_id
_entity_poly.type
_entity_poly.pdbx_seq_one_letter_code
_entity_poly.pdbx_strand_id
1 'polypeptide(L)'
;MFFRNLTLFRFPTTLDFSQLDSLLAETPLKPVGALELSSRGFISPFGRDSEELSHRIGDSIWLTMGGEDKILPSSVVNDLLGKKLAEIEQKEGRKPGGRTRKRIKEDLVHELLPRAFVKPSRIDALLDLEHGFVAVDSSSRKGAENVVSEIRHAMGSFPALPLNAEVAPRAILTGWIAGEPLPEGLALGEECELKDAMDGGAVVKCQNQDLQGDEIAKHLEAGKQVTRLALTLDDHLSFVLGEDLIVRKLKFLDGAVDQLENTEREDLRAELDARFALMSGEVKRLFVVLESALKLSKAES
;
A
#
# COMPACT_ATOMS: atom_id res chain seq x y z
N MET A 1 1.32 0.50 15.17
CA MET A 1 0.83 -0.71 14.46
C MET A 1 1.84 -1.02 13.37
N PHE A 2 2.23 -2.28 13.19
CA PHE A 2 3.17 -2.63 12.11
C PHE A 2 2.51 -2.55 10.74
N PHE A 3 3.31 -2.24 9.72
CA PHE A 3 2.87 -2.26 8.32
C PHE A 3 2.49 -3.69 7.92
N ARG A 4 1.45 -3.80 7.08
CA ARG A 4 0.91 -5.08 6.60
C ARG A 4 1.22 -5.34 5.13
N ASN A 5 1.52 -4.31 4.38
CA ASN A 5 1.90 -4.39 2.97
C ASN A 5 2.94 -3.32 2.68
N LEU A 6 3.75 -3.48 1.64
CA LEU A 6 4.68 -2.45 1.20
C LEU A 6 4.52 -2.27 -0.31
N THR A 7 4.12 -1.06 -0.71
CA THR A 7 4.38 -0.58 -2.06
C THR A 7 5.53 0.42 -1.97
N LEU A 8 6.61 0.12 -2.69
CA LEU A 8 7.89 0.82 -2.57
C LEU A 8 8.11 1.78 -3.76
N PHE A 9 8.69 2.93 -3.47
CA PHE A 9 9.14 3.91 -4.46
C PHE A 9 10.55 4.37 -4.11
N ARG A 10 11.37 4.70 -5.11
CA ARG A 10 12.72 5.24 -4.94
C ARG A 10 12.75 6.74 -5.14
N PHE A 11 13.56 7.45 -4.36
CA PHE A 11 13.90 8.85 -4.56
C PHE A 11 15.43 9.04 -4.43
N PRO A 12 16.02 10.13 -4.97
CA PRO A 12 17.45 10.39 -4.83
C PRO A 12 17.85 10.61 -3.37
N THR A 13 18.89 9.94 -2.89
CA THR A 13 19.40 10.08 -1.51
C THR A 13 19.95 11.48 -1.22
N THR A 14 20.17 12.31 -2.25
CA THR A 14 20.57 13.71 -2.14
C THR A 14 19.42 14.66 -1.80
N LEU A 15 18.18 14.17 -1.76
CA LEU A 15 17.01 14.99 -1.47
C LEU A 15 17.03 15.47 -0.02
N ASP A 16 16.79 16.77 0.18
CA ASP A 16 16.78 17.38 1.51
C ASP A 16 15.40 17.28 2.19
N PHE A 17 15.40 16.79 3.42
CA PHE A 17 14.22 16.68 4.30
C PHE A 17 14.35 17.54 5.56
N SER A 18 15.27 18.51 5.58
CA SER A 18 15.49 19.41 6.71
C SER A 18 14.28 20.30 7.02
N GLN A 19 13.52 20.69 5.99
CA GLN A 19 12.33 21.54 6.10
C GLN A 19 11.00 20.77 6.17
N LEU A 20 11.05 19.44 6.24
CA LEU A 20 9.86 18.58 6.09
C LEU A 20 8.75 18.96 7.09
N ASP A 21 9.07 19.12 8.37
CA ASP A 21 8.06 19.38 9.41
C ASP A 21 7.31 20.71 9.20
N SER A 22 8.03 21.75 8.79
CA SER A 22 7.43 23.05 8.45
C SER A 22 6.50 22.95 7.25
N LEU A 23 6.88 22.18 6.24
CA LEU A 23 6.08 21.99 5.02
C LEU A 23 4.84 21.12 5.27
N LEU A 24 4.94 20.11 6.12
CA LEU A 24 3.80 19.28 6.52
C LEU A 24 2.76 20.09 7.31
N ALA A 25 3.19 21.05 8.13
CA ALA A 25 2.28 21.92 8.88
C ALA A 25 1.33 22.75 7.99
N GLU A 26 1.68 22.97 6.71
CA GLU A 26 0.84 23.66 5.73
C GLU A 26 -0.19 22.73 5.05
N THR A 27 -0.03 21.43 5.19
CA THR A 27 -0.83 20.40 4.50
C THR A 27 -1.55 19.40 5.43
N PRO A 28 -2.14 19.84 6.57
CA PRO A 28 -2.87 18.93 7.44
C PRO A 28 -4.16 18.45 6.78
N LEU A 29 -4.65 17.29 7.20
CA LEU A 29 -5.97 16.81 6.80
C LEU A 29 -7.05 17.81 7.20
N LYS A 30 -7.80 18.30 6.21
CA LYS A 30 -8.99 19.14 6.42
C LYS A 30 -10.25 18.27 6.38
N PRO A 31 -11.29 18.58 7.18
CA PRO A 31 -12.57 17.92 7.07
C PRO A 31 -13.12 17.97 5.64
N VAL A 32 -13.68 16.86 5.16
CA VAL A 32 -14.25 16.79 3.81
C VAL A 32 -15.41 17.77 3.64
N GLY A 33 -15.38 18.57 2.58
CA GLY A 33 -16.43 19.53 2.27
C GLY A 33 -17.79 18.89 2.02
N ALA A 34 -18.87 19.64 2.18
CA ALA A 34 -20.24 19.15 2.01
C ALA A 34 -20.53 18.62 0.59
N LEU A 35 -19.85 19.17 -0.42
CA LEU A 35 -19.97 18.79 -1.83
C LEU A 35 -18.70 18.10 -2.37
N GLU A 36 -17.75 17.78 -1.50
CA GLU A 36 -16.54 17.05 -1.86
C GLU A 36 -16.74 15.56 -1.62
N LEU A 37 -16.20 14.73 -2.51
CA LEU A 37 -16.26 13.27 -2.34
C LEU A 37 -15.21 12.75 -1.35
N SER A 38 -14.07 13.46 -1.27
CA SER A 38 -12.94 13.03 -0.46
C SER A 38 -12.03 14.19 -0.12
N SER A 39 -11.43 14.15 1.06
CA SER A 39 -10.33 15.01 1.49
C SER A 39 -9.12 14.16 1.88
N ARG A 40 -7.91 14.69 1.70
CA ARG A 40 -6.63 14.06 2.05
C ARG A 40 -5.73 15.10 2.70
N GLY A 41 -4.81 14.63 3.53
CA GLY A 41 -3.76 15.47 4.13
C GLY A 41 -3.02 14.72 5.24
N PHE A 42 -2.00 15.34 5.80
CA PHE A 42 -1.19 14.73 6.83
C PHE A 42 -1.88 14.76 8.18
N ILE A 43 -1.70 13.68 8.94
CA ILE A 43 -2.16 13.54 10.33
C ILE A 43 -1.00 13.02 11.18
N SER A 44 -1.12 13.13 12.50
CA SER A 44 -0.05 12.64 13.36
C SER A 44 0.10 11.11 13.31
N PRO A 45 1.34 10.60 13.18
CA PRO A 45 1.61 9.17 13.31
C PRO A 45 1.21 8.58 14.66
N PHE A 46 1.26 9.39 15.72
CA PHE A 46 0.91 8.99 17.08
C PHE A 46 -0.60 8.98 17.36
N GLY A 47 -1.43 9.42 16.43
CA GLY A 47 -2.88 9.48 16.59
C GLY A 47 -3.41 10.88 16.88
N ARG A 48 -4.68 10.99 17.28
CA ARG A 48 -5.42 12.26 17.30
C ARG A 48 -4.96 13.25 18.38
N ASP A 49 -4.31 12.76 19.42
CA ASP A 49 -3.90 13.56 20.58
C ASP A 49 -2.51 14.18 20.42
N SER A 50 -1.89 14.01 19.25
CA SER A 50 -0.57 14.52 18.91
C SER A 50 -0.65 15.46 17.71
N GLU A 51 0.06 16.59 17.78
CA GLU A 51 0.14 17.60 16.72
C GLU A 51 1.31 17.35 15.75
N GLU A 52 2.25 16.47 16.11
CA GLU A 52 3.42 16.15 15.28
C GLU A 52 3.01 15.38 14.03
N LEU A 53 3.27 15.94 12.84
CA LEU A 53 2.88 15.33 11.55
C LEU A 53 3.94 14.38 10.97
N SER A 54 5.09 14.28 11.61
CA SER A 54 6.15 13.32 11.29
C SER A 54 6.77 12.77 12.57
N HIS A 55 7.45 11.64 12.47
CA HIS A 55 8.31 11.13 13.53
C HIS A 55 9.61 10.58 12.93
N ARG A 56 10.76 10.92 13.50
CA ARG A 56 12.08 10.57 12.95
C ARG A 56 12.91 9.78 13.95
N ILE A 57 13.51 8.68 13.48
CA ILE A 57 14.52 7.89 14.20
C ILE A 57 15.70 7.67 13.24
N GLY A 58 16.83 8.32 13.51
CA GLY A 58 17.97 8.31 12.58
C GLY A 58 17.57 8.78 11.18
N ASP A 59 17.89 7.96 10.17
CA ASP A 59 17.55 8.20 8.75
C ASP A 59 16.16 7.67 8.35
N SER A 60 15.33 7.26 9.32
CA SER A 60 13.97 6.80 9.09
C SER A 60 12.94 7.86 9.49
N ILE A 61 12.00 8.18 8.60
CA ILE A 61 10.90 9.10 8.85
C ILE A 61 9.56 8.37 8.70
N TRP A 62 8.73 8.44 9.73
CA TRP A 62 7.34 8.02 9.70
C TRP A 62 6.43 9.19 9.33
N LEU A 63 5.64 9.02 8.27
CA LEU A 63 4.55 9.90 7.90
C LEU A 63 3.23 9.15 7.91
N THR A 64 2.14 9.87 8.15
CA THR A 64 0.80 9.33 8.05
C THR A 64 -0.08 10.24 7.21
N MET A 65 -0.62 9.70 6.13
CA MET A 65 -1.67 10.37 5.38
C MET A 65 -3.02 9.93 5.92
N GLY A 66 -3.81 10.91 6.36
CA GLY A 66 -5.22 10.73 6.67
C GLY A 66 -6.09 11.00 5.44
N GLY A 67 -7.31 10.48 5.48
CA GLY A 67 -8.31 10.81 4.48
C GLY A 67 -9.71 10.71 5.03
N GLU A 68 -10.62 11.48 4.45
CA GLU A 68 -12.05 11.42 4.71
C GLU A 68 -12.77 11.18 3.40
N ASP A 69 -13.54 10.09 3.30
CA ASP A 69 -14.31 9.73 2.10
C ASP A 69 -15.81 9.75 2.38
N LYS A 70 -16.59 10.45 1.56
CA LYS A 70 -18.05 10.41 1.63
C LYS A 70 -18.57 9.07 1.12
N ILE A 71 -19.25 8.33 2.00
CA ILE A 71 -19.89 7.06 1.66
C ILE A 71 -21.21 7.35 0.94
N LEU A 72 -21.17 7.42 -0.39
CA LEU A 72 -22.35 7.51 -1.23
C LEU A 72 -22.41 6.30 -2.19
N PRO A 73 -22.98 5.16 -1.76
CA PRO A 73 -23.01 3.96 -2.57
C PRO A 73 -23.78 4.19 -3.88
N SER A 74 -23.22 3.72 -4.99
CA SER A 74 -23.84 3.86 -6.31
C SER A 74 -25.21 3.17 -6.38
N SER A 75 -25.41 2.10 -5.60
CA SER A 75 -26.69 1.41 -5.46
C SER A 75 -27.81 2.33 -4.95
N VAL A 76 -27.54 3.15 -3.93
CA VAL A 76 -28.51 4.10 -3.36
C VAL A 76 -28.87 5.18 -4.36
N VAL A 77 -27.85 5.75 -5.05
CA VAL A 77 -28.07 6.77 -6.08
C VAL A 77 -28.88 6.21 -7.25
N ASN A 78 -28.58 4.98 -7.68
CA ASN A 78 -29.27 4.33 -8.79
C ASN A 78 -30.72 3.94 -8.45
N ASP A 79 -31.00 3.52 -7.21
CA ASP A 79 -32.37 3.24 -6.74
C ASP A 79 -33.23 4.51 -6.73
N LEU A 80 -32.73 5.60 -6.16
CA LEU A 80 -33.42 6.89 -6.15
C LEU A 80 -33.60 7.46 -7.56
N LEU A 81 -32.60 7.28 -8.44
CA LEU A 81 -32.71 7.62 -9.85
C LEU A 81 -33.81 6.81 -10.53
N GLY A 82 -33.91 5.51 -10.27
CA GLY A 82 -34.96 4.64 -10.80
C GLY A 82 -36.35 5.12 -10.39
N LYS A 83 -36.54 5.46 -9.11
CA LYS A 83 -37.79 6.00 -8.57
C LYS A 83 -38.17 7.32 -9.25
N LYS A 84 -37.25 8.30 -9.31
CA LYS A 84 -37.49 9.59 -9.99
C LYS A 84 -37.83 9.41 -11.48
N LEU A 85 -37.16 8.49 -12.18
CA LEU A 85 -37.45 8.22 -13.60
C LEU A 85 -38.83 7.60 -13.81
N ALA A 86 -39.25 6.67 -12.94
CA ALA A 86 -40.58 6.06 -13.00
C ALA A 86 -41.69 7.09 -12.74
N GLU A 87 -41.49 8.00 -11.79
CA GLU A 87 -42.44 9.09 -11.53
C GLU A 87 -42.59 10.04 -12.73
N ILE A 88 -41.49 10.36 -13.43
CA ILE A 88 -41.54 11.20 -14.63
C ILE A 88 -42.23 10.46 -15.78
N GLU A 89 -41.94 9.16 -15.97
CA GLU A 89 -42.60 8.35 -17.00
C GLU A 89 -44.12 8.25 -16.79
N GLN A 90 -44.56 8.09 -15.53
CA GLN A 90 -45.99 8.11 -15.18
C GLN A 90 -46.66 9.47 -15.46
N LYS A 91 -45.96 10.58 -15.24
CA LYS A 91 -46.51 11.94 -15.45
C LYS A 91 -46.50 12.38 -16.91
N GLU A 92 -45.44 12.08 -17.66
CA GLU A 92 -45.26 12.54 -19.03
C GLU A 92 -45.69 11.50 -20.09
N GLY A 93 -45.98 10.26 -19.68
CA GLY A 93 -46.35 9.17 -20.59
C GLY A 93 -45.21 8.68 -21.48
N ARG A 94 -43.96 9.09 -21.21
CA ARG A 94 -42.77 8.72 -21.98
C ARG A 94 -41.53 8.58 -21.11
N LYS A 95 -40.59 7.73 -21.54
CA LYS A 95 -39.30 7.56 -20.85
C LYS A 95 -38.40 8.78 -21.02
N PRO A 96 -37.79 9.29 -19.94
CA PRO A 96 -36.80 10.34 -20.02
C PRO A 96 -35.58 9.92 -20.85
N GLY A 97 -35.12 10.82 -21.73
CA GLY A 97 -33.92 10.58 -22.53
C GLY A 97 -32.63 10.51 -21.69
N GLY A 98 -31.56 9.95 -22.27
CA GLY A 98 -30.28 9.74 -21.57
C GLY A 98 -29.66 11.01 -20.97
N ARG A 99 -29.79 12.15 -21.64
CA ARG A 99 -29.33 13.46 -21.13
C ARG A 99 -30.07 13.87 -19.86
N THR A 100 -31.40 13.72 -19.85
CA THR A 100 -32.24 14.03 -18.68
C THR A 100 -31.90 13.11 -17.52
N ARG A 101 -31.71 11.81 -17.79
CA ARG A 101 -31.29 10.83 -16.77
C ARG A 101 -29.95 11.19 -16.13
N LYS A 102 -28.95 11.60 -16.93
CA LYS A 102 -27.64 12.03 -16.41
C LYS A 102 -27.77 13.24 -15.48
N ARG A 103 -28.52 14.26 -15.89
CA ARG A 103 -28.78 15.45 -15.07
C ARG A 103 -29.46 15.09 -13.74
N ILE A 104 -30.53 14.28 -13.76
CA ILE A 104 -31.22 13.84 -12.53
C ILE A 104 -30.26 13.09 -11.61
N LYS A 105 -29.35 12.29 -12.16
CA LYS A 105 -28.35 11.58 -11.36
C LYS A 105 -27.36 12.55 -10.71
N GLU A 106 -26.89 13.56 -11.42
CA GLU A 106 -26.00 14.61 -10.89
C GLU A 106 -26.70 15.42 -9.79
N ASP A 107 -27.96 15.81 -10.00
CA ASP A 107 -28.78 16.51 -8.99
C ASP A 107 -28.96 15.65 -7.72
N LEU A 108 -29.22 14.35 -7.89
CA LEU A 108 -29.32 13.41 -6.77
C LEU A 108 -28.00 13.29 -6.01
N VAL A 109 -26.86 13.24 -6.70
CA VAL A 109 -25.55 13.21 -6.02
C VAL A 109 -25.35 14.50 -5.22
N HIS A 110 -25.63 15.66 -5.81
CA HIS A 110 -25.51 16.95 -5.13
C HIS A 110 -26.45 17.06 -3.90
N GLU A 111 -27.65 16.49 -3.98
CA GLU A 111 -28.63 16.43 -2.88
C GLU A 111 -28.17 15.50 -1.75
N LEU A 112 -27.57 14.35 -2.09
CA LEU A 112 -27.22 13.30 -1.13
C LEU A 112 -25.84 13.48 -0.50
N LEU A 113 -24.90 14.12 -1.18
CA LEU A 113 -23.50 14.23 -0.74
C LEU A 113 -23.33 14.94 0.61
N PRO A 114 -24.04 16.04 0.91
CA PRO A 114 -23.99 16.67 2.24
C PRO A 114 -24.45 15.73 3.36
N ARG A 115 -25.36 14.80 3.06
CA ARG A 115 -25.96 13.84 4.01
C ARG A 115 -25.16 12.54 4.11
N ALA A 116 -24.19 12.31 3.23
CA ALA A 116 -23.41 11.09 3.22
C ALA A 116 -22.48 11.04 4.45
N PHE A 117 -22.41 9.86 5.07
CA PHE A 117 -21.48 9.58 6.16
C PHE A 117 -20.04 9.71 5.68
N VAL A 118 -19.16 10.11 6.58
CA VAL A 118 -17.72 10.24 6.31
C VAL A 118 -17.01 9.01 6.85
N LYS A 119 -16.24 8.34 6.00
CA LYS A 119 -15.34 7.24 6.36
C LYS A 119 -13.92 7.79 6.51
N PRO A 120 -13.32 7.74 7.71
CA PRO A 120 -11.91 8.04 7.85
C PRO A 120 -11.05 6.91 7.25
N SER A 121 -9.92 7.29 6.70
CA SER A 121 -8.86 6.40 6.22
C SER A 121 -7.51 6.87 6.73
N ARG A 122 -6.57 5.93 6.82
CA ARG A 122 -5.20 6.15 7.28
C ARG A 122 -4.30 5.27 6.41
N ILE A 123 -3.24 5.86 5.89
CA ILE A 123 -2.16 5.14 5.20
C ILE A 123 -0.84 5.67 5.77
N ASP A 124 -0.06 4.79 6.36
CA ASP A 124 1.25 5.10 6.91
C ASP A 124 2.34 4.92 5.83
N ALA A 125 3.40 5.72 5.93
CA ALA A 125 4.57 5.65 5.07
C ALA A 125 5.85 5.78 5.89
N LEU A 126 6.85 4.98 5.52
CA LEU A 126 8.22 5.03 6.04
C LEU A 126 9.11 5.55 4.92
N LEU A 127 9.88 6.60 5.18
CA LEU A 127 10.96 7.04 4.31
C LEU A 127 12.29 6.60 4.93
N ASP A 128 13.13 5.93 4.15
CA ASP A 128 14.52 5.62 4.50
C ASP A 128 15.42 6.54 3.67
N LEU A 129 16.09 7.47 4.34
CA LEU A 129 16.93 8.48 3.70
C LEU A 129 18.28 7.92 3.26
N GLU A 130 18.77 6.87 3.93
CA GLU A 130 20.06 6.25 3.62
C GLU A 130 20.02 5.50 2.27
N HIS A 131 18.94 4.74 2.02
CA HIS A 131 18.77 3.94 0.81
C HIS A 131 17.91 4.64 -0.25
N GLY A 132 17.23 5.74 0.11
CA GLY A 132 16.45 6.55 -0.82
C GLY A 132 15.17 5.84 -1.27
N PHE A 133 14.38 5.34 -0.34
CA PHE A 133 13.07 4.75 -0.66
C PHE A 133 11.97 5.19 0.30
N VAL A 134 10.74 5.19 -0.21
CA VAL A 134 9.52 5.29 0.59
C VAL A 134 8.75 3.99 0.50
N ALA A 135 8.44 3.41 1.66
CA ALA A 135 7.57 2.26 1.82
C ALA A 135 6.20 2.70 2.31
N VAL A 136 5.17 2.46 1.51
CA VAL A 136 3.79 2.79 1.86
C VAL A 136 3.05 1.54 2.33
N ASP A 137 2.34 1.62 3.46
CA ASP A 137 1.50 0.53 3.99
C ASP A 137 0.21 0.32 3.17
N SER A 138 0.38 -0.16 1.94
CA SER A 138 -0.71 -0.40 1.01
C SER A 138 -0.31 -1.48 0.01
N SER A 139 -1.25 -2.38 -0.27
CA SER A 139 -1.16 -3.29 -1.43
C SER A 139 -1.77 -2.71 -2.71
N SER A 140 -2.36 -1.51 -2.62
CA SER A 140 -2.96 -0.79 -3.75
C SER A 140 -1.94 0.20 -4.30
N ARG A 141 -1.48 -0.04 -5.53
CA ARG A 141 -0.57 0.87 -6.24
C ARG A 141 -1.11 2.29 -6.32
N LYS A 142 -2.39 2.45 -6.70
CA LYS A 142 -3.07 3.76 -6.74
C LYS A 142 -3.09 4.45 -5.38
N GLY A 143 -3.40 3.69 -4.31
CA GLY A 143 -3.39 4.24 -2.95
C GLY A 143 -1.99 4.71 -2.54
N ALA A 144 -0.96 3.97 -2.96
CA ALA A 144 0.43 4.28 -2.66
C ALA A 144 0.96 5.49 -3.45
N GLU A 145 0.64 5.57 -4.74
CA GLU A 145 0.93 6.73 -5.61
C GLU A 145 0.27 8.01 -5.10
N ASN A 146 -0.95 7.91 -4.56
CA ASN A 146 -1.59 9.06 -3.90
C ASN A 146 -0.76 9.55 -2.70
N VAL A 147 -0.24 8.67 -1.85
CA VAL A 147 0.63 9.08 -0.72
C VAL A 147 1.84 9.83 -1.23
N VAL A 148 2.53 9.26 -2.23
CA VAL A 148 3.72 9.86 -2.84
C VAL A 148 3.39 11.22 -3.48
N SER A 149 2.20 11.37 -4.04
CA SER A 149 1.72 12.62 -4.62
C SER A 149 1.44 13.69 -3.56
N GLU A 150 0.90 13.31 -2.41
CA GLU A 150 0.71 14.24 -1.28
C GLU A 150 2.05 14.65 -0.65
N ILE A 151 3.01 13.73 -0.52
CA ILE A 151 4.38 14.06 -0.10
C ILE A 151 5.00 15.06 -1.09
N ARG A 152 4.84 14.82 -2.40
CA ARG A 152 5.26 15.76 -3.45
C ARG A 152 4.59 17.12 -3.33
N HIS A 153 3.30 17.15 -3.02
CA HIS A 153 2.56 18.39 -2.85
C HIS A 153 3.09 19.19 -1.66
N ALA A 154 3.27 18.55 -0.50
CA ALA A 154 3.82 19.20 0.70
C ALA A 154 5.25 19.69 0.49
N MET A 155 6.13 18.86 -0.11
CA MET A 155 7.53 19.23 -0.34
C MET A 155 7.73 20.18 -1.53
N GLY A 156 6.72 20.40 -2.36
CA GLY A 156 6.81 21.08 -3.66
C GLY A 156 7.50 20.25 -4.75
N SER A 157 8.52 19.45 -4.39
CA SER A 157 9.18 18.46 -5.24
C SER A 157 9.52 17.20 -4.45
N PHE A 158 9.16 16.05 -5.01
CA PHE A 158 9.48 14.73 -4.49
C PHE A 158 9.55 13.75 -5.67
N PRO A 159 10.72 13.60 -6.31
CA PRO A 159 10.90 12.81 -7.54
C PRO A 159 10.95 11.30 -7.23
N ALA A 160 9.96 10.81 -6.48
CA ALA A 160 9.82 9.41 -6.19
C ALA A 160 9.18 8.65 -7.36
N LEU A 161 9.78 7.53 -7.74
CA LEU A 161 9.32 6.65 -8.83
C LEU A 161 9.07 5.23 -8.31
N PRO A 162 8.09 4.49 -8.87
CA PRO A 162 7.88 3.10 -8.50
C PRO A 162 9.17 2.28 -8.67
N LEU A 163 9.36 1.25 -7.85
CA LEU A 163 10.47 0.33 -8.06
C LEU A 163 10.44 -0.28 -9.46
N ASN A 164 11.62 -0.41 -10.05
CA ASN A 164 11.85 -1.11 -11.29
C ASN A 164 12.96 -2.13 -11.08
N ALA A 165 12.71 -3.37 -11.51
CA ALA A 165 13.67 -4.45 -11.47
C ALA A 165 14.31 -4.61 -12.86
N GLU A 166 15.64 -4.67 -12.93
CA GLU A 166 16.34 -4.89 -14.20
C GLU A 166 16.15 -6.32 -14.74
N VAL A 167 15.79 -7.25 -13.85
CA VAL A 167 15.45 -8.63 -14.17
C VAL A 167 13.95 -8.88 -14.00
N ALA A 168 13.39 -9.79 -14.79
CA ALA A 168 11.98 -10.14 -14.69
C ALA A 168 11.67 -10.79 -13.32
N PRO A 169 10.86 -10.17 -12.45
CA PRO A 169 10.59 -10.72 -11.12
C PRO A 169 10.00 -12.13 -11.16
N ARG A 170 9.12 -12.42 -12.14
CA ARG A 170 8.59 -13.77 -12.38
C ARG A 170 9.69 -14.83 -12.53
N ALA A 171 10.76 -14.50 -13.26
CA ALA A 171 11.85 -15.44 -13.51
C ALA A 171 12.59 -15.74 -12.20
N ILE A 172 12.90 -14.71 -11.41
CA ILE A 172 13.56 -14.85 -10.11
C ILE A 172 12.69 -15.67 -9.13
N LEU A 173 11.40 -15.33 -8.98
CA LEU A 173 10.48 -16.05 -8.10
C LEU A 173 10.33 -17.53 -8.52
N THR A 174 10.32 -17.80 -9.83
CA THR A 174 10.23 -19.15 -10.35
C THR A 174 11.52 -19.93 -10.11
N GLY A 175 12.68 -19.28 -10.31
CA GLY A 175 14.00 -19.85 -10.03
C GLY A 175 14.15 -20.29 -8.58
N TRP A 176 13.70 -19.47 -7.62
CA TRP A 176 13.77 -19.81 -6.20
C TRP A 176 12.98 -21.08 -5.85
N ILE A 177 11.78 -21.27 -6.40
CA ILE A 177 11.03 -22.53 -6.21
C ILE A 177 11.75 -23.70 -6.92
N ALA A 178 12.31 -23.46 -8.10
CA ALA A 178 13.04 -24.47 -8.87
C ALA A 178 14.39 -24.89 -8.26
N GLY A 179 14.81 -24.27 -7.15
CA GLY A 179 16.04 -24.61 -6.42
C GLY A 179 17.24 -23.72 -6.72
N GLU A 180 17.06 -22.58 -7.40
CA GLU A 180 18.10 -21.57 -7.47
C GLU A 180 18.41 -21.03 -6.06
N PRO A 181 19.67 -20.65 -5.76
CA PRO A 181 20.04 -20.13 -4.46
C PRO A 181 19.19 -18.91 -4.07
N LEU A 182 18.55 -18.99 -2.90
CA LEU A 182 17.93 -17.82 -2.31
C LEU A 182 19.00 -16.88 -1.73
N PRO A 183 18.75 -15.57 -1.72
CA PRO A 183 19.57 -14.63 -0.97
C PRO A 183 19.71 -15.04 0.50
N GLU A 184 20.80 -14.65 1.14
CA GLU A 184 21.04 -14.93 2.55
C GLU A 184 19.86 -14.46 3.42
N GLY A 185 19.45 -15.33 4.35
CA GLY A 185 18.33 -15.12 5.25
C GLY A 185 16.94 -15.37 4.66
N LEU A 186 16.78 -15.42 3.33
CA LEU A 186 15.49 -15.74 2.72
C LEU A 186 15.24 -17.25 2.67
N ALA A 187 14.03 -17.65 3.06
CA ALA A 187 13.52 -19.00 2.88
C ALA A 187 12.12 -18.98 2.24
N LEU A 188 11.77 -20.10 1.60
CA LEU A 188 10.44 -20.28 1.00
C LEU A 188 9.39 -20.47 2.12
N GLY A 189 8.27 -19.78 1.97
CA GLY A 189 7.07 -20.06 2.77
C GLY A 189 6.22 -21.16 2.14
N GLU A 190 4.93 -21.21 2.51
CA GLU A 190 4.01 -22.29 2.11
C GLU A 190 2.86 -21.80 1.19
N GLU A 191 3.01 -20.63 0.56
CA GLU A 191 2.01 -20.07 -0.35
C GLU A 191 2.65 -19.57 -1.65
N CYS A 192 2.04 -19.90 -2.79
CA CYS A 192 2.44 -19.35 -4.08
C CYS A 192 1.25 -19.24 -5.05
N GLU A 193 1.38 -18.36 -6.04
CA GLU A 193 0.43 -18.21 -7.16
C GLU A 193 1.20 -18.42 -8.47
N LEU A 194 0.89 -19.50 -9.20
CA LEU A 194 1.47 -19.80 -10.50
C LEU A 194 0.49 -19.45 -11.63
N LYS A 195 1.01 -18.95 -12.75
CA LYS A 195 0.22 -18.65 -13.96
C LYS A 195 0.91 -19.15 -15.20
N ASP A 196 0.12 -19.51 -16.20
CA ASP A 196 0.64 -19.71 -17.55
C ASP A 196 1.23 -18.41 -18.12
N ALA A 197 2.20 -18.54 -19.03
CA ALA A 197 2.81 -17.40 -19.70
C ALA A 197 1.84 -16.63 -20.62
N MET A 198 0.78 -17.29 -21.10
CA MET A 198 -0.26 -16.66 -21.92
C MET A 198 -1.26 -15.87 -21.07
N ASP A 199 -1.62 -14.68 -21.53
CA ASP A 199 -2.63 -13.86 -20.88
C ASP A 199 -4.01 -14.55 -20.91
N GLY A 200 -4.70 -14.54 -19.77
CA GLY A 200 -5.94 -15.31 -19.56
C GLY A 200 -5.74 -16.83 -19.38
N GLY A 201 -4.49 -17.30 -19.23
CA GLY A 201 -4.18 -18.71 -18.98
C GLY A 201 -4.56 -19.21 -17.58
N ALA A 202 -4.27 -20.49 -17.30
CA ALA A 202 -4.63 -21.12 -16.04
C ALA A 202 -3.86 -20.50 -14.86
N VAL A 203 -4.55 -20.36 -13.73
CA VAL A 203 -3.99 -19.87 -12.47
C VAL A 203 -4.11 -20.96 -11.42
N VAL A 204 -2.98 -21.29 -10.78
CA VAL A 204 -2.90 -22.22 -9.66
C VAL A 204 -2.53 -21.43 -8.42
N LYS A 205 -3.28 -21.63 -7.33
CA LYS A 205 -3.00 -21.03 -6.02
C LYS A 205 -2.79 -22.13 -5.00
N CYS A 206 -1.62 -22.13 -4.39
CA CYS A 206 -1.24 -23.09 -3.37
C CYS A 206 -1.15 -22.36 -2.03
N GLN A 207 -1.68 -22.96 -0.97
CA GLN A 207 -1.65 -22.44 0.40
C GLN A 207 -1.42 -23.60 1.37
N ASN A 208 -0.57 -23.39 2.36
CA ASN A 208 -0.12 -24.42 3.32
C ASN A 208 0.41 -25.67 2.60
N GLN A 209 1.22 -25.44 1.56
CA GLN A 209 1.79 -26.46 0.70
C GLN A 209 3.31 -26.35 0.72
N ASP A 210 4.00 -27.49 0.78
CA ASP A 210 5.44 -27.54 0.55
C ASP A 210 5.74 -27.12 -0.90
N LEU A 211 6.45 -25.99 -1.04
CA LEU A 211 6.76 -25.42 -2.35
C LEU A 211 7.86 -26.18 -3.10
N GLN A 212 8.62 -27.05 -2.41
CA GLN A 212 9.63 -27.89 -3.02
C GLN A 212 9.12 -29.31 -3.35
N GLY A 213 7.82 -29.56 -3.17
CA GLY A 213 7.17 -30.84 -3.49
C GLY A 213 6.99 -31.11 -4.99
N ASP A 214 6.81 -32.39 -5.32
CA ASP A 214 6.61 -32.89 -6.70
C ASP A 214 5.40 -32.24 -7.40
N GLU A 215 4.36 -31.85 -6.65
CA GLU A 215 3.17 -31.21 -7.20
C GLU A 215 3.51 -29.85 -7.82
N ILE A 216 4.35 -29.07 -7.15
CA ILE A 216 4.77 -27.75 -7.62
C ILE A 216 5.76 -27.92 -8.77
N ALA A 217 6.69 -28.87 -8.68
CA ALA A 217 7.63 -29.20 -9.76
C ALA A 217 6.90 -29.49 -11.08
N LYS A 218 5.82 -30.30 -11.06
CA LYS A 218 5.01 -30.59 -12.25
C LYS A 218 4.33 -29.36 -12.84
N HIS A 219 3.92 -28.40 -12.01
CA HIS A 219 3.37 -27.14 -12.50
C HIS A 219 4.43 -26.29 -13.20
N LEU A 220 5.66 -26.26 -12.68
CA LEU A 220 6.79 -25.57 -13.31
C LEU A 220 7.19 -26.24 -14.63
N GLU A 221 7.26 -27.58 -14.68
CA GLU A 221 7.53 -28.35 -15.91
C GLU A 221 6.46 -28.11 -16.99
N ALA A 222 5.21 -27.92 -16.58
CA ALA A 222 4.11 -27.55 -17.48
C ALA A 222 4.21 -26.09 -17.99
N GLY A 223 5.27 -25.35 -17.65
CA GLY A 223 5.54 -24.00 -18.12
C GLY A 223 4.87 -22.88 -17.31
N LYS A 224 4.35 -23.18 -16.12
CA LYS A 224 3.79 -22.13 -15.24
C LYS A 224 4.90 -21.33 -14.58
N GLN A 225 4.68 -20.04 -14.43
CA GLN A 225 5.59 -19.11 -13.78
C GLN A 225 4.99 -18.59 -12.48
N VAL A 226 5.84 -18.37 -11.50
CA VAL A 226 5.46 -17.86 -10.18
C VAL A 226 5.20 -16.35 -10.28
N THR A 227 4.01 -15.95 -9.86
CA THR A 227 3.55 -14.55 -9.87
C THR A 227 3.40 -13.97 -8.47
N ARG A 228 3.28 -14.84 -7.46
CA ARG A 228 3.40 -14.51 -6.04
C ARG A 228 4.07 -15.65 -5.29
N LEU A 229 4.90 -15.29 -4.32
CA LEU A 229 5.65 -16.25 -3.50
C LEU A 229 5.69 -15.78 -2.05
N ALA A 230 5.28 -16.65 -1.13
CA ALA A 230 5.50 -16.48 0.28
C ALA A 230 6.97 -16.74 0.62
N LEU A 231 7.54 -15.86 1.43
CA LEU A 231 8.92 -15.89 1.87
C LEU A 231 8.99 -15.54 3.35
N THR A 232 10.03 -16.04 4.01
CA THR A 232 10.45 -15.60 5.34
C THR A 232 11.85 -15.02 5.27
N LEU A 233 12.16 -14.06 6.15
CA LEU A 233 13.49 -13.45 6.27
C LEU A 233 13.98 -13.59 7.71
N ASP A 234 15.01 -14.44 7.91
CA ASP A 234 15.64 -14.82 9.19
C ASP A 234 14.65 -15.08 10.34
N ASP A 235 13.47 -15.64 10.05
CA ASP A 235 12.39 -15.83 11.02
C ASP A 235 11.94 -14.56 11.77
N HIS A 236 12.28 -13.37 11.25
CA HIS A 236 11.84 -12.07 11.74
C HIS A 236 10.65 -11.53 10.96
N LEU A 237 10.60 -11.81 9.65
CA LEU A 237 9.53 -11.37 8.77
C LEU A 237 8.95 -12.55 8.00
N SER A 238 7.63 -12.53 7.79
CA SER A 238 6.97 -13.33 6.75
C SER A 238 6.16 -12.41 5.83
N PHE A 239 6.18 -12.68 4.54
CA PHE A 239 5.48 -11.87 3.54
C PHE A 239 5.26 -12.63 2.25
N VAL A 240 4.42 -12.08 1.37
CA VAL A 240 4.19 -12.56 0.02
C VAL A 240 4.67 -11.51 -0.97
N LEU A 241 5.73 -11.82 -1.71
CA LEU A 241 6.25 -10.96 -2.78
C LEU A 241 5.51 -11.26 -4.07
N GLY A 242 4.96 -10.22 -4.69
CA GLY A 242 4.38 -10.31 -6.04
C GLY A 242 5.37 -9.92 -7.12
N GLU A 243 5.12 -10.39 -8.34
CA GLU A 243 5.84 -9.96 -9.55
C GLU A 243 5.75 -8.45 -9.81
N ASP A 244 4.75 -7.80 -9.23
CA ASP A 244 4.52 -6.36 -9.29
C ASP A 244 5.34 -5.59 -8.26
N LEU A 245 6.28 -6.26 -7.59
CA LEU A 245 7.18 -5.73 -6.57
C LEU A 245 6.46 -5.21 -5.31
N ILE A 246 5.21 -5.62 -5.11
CA ILE A 246 4.44 -5.27 -3.91
C ILE A 246 4.57 -6.42 -2.90
N VAL A 247 5.02 -6.08 -1.70
CA VAL A 247 5.08 -6.96 -0.54
C VAL A 247 3.71 -6.98 0.12
N ARG A 248 3.14 -8.17 0.33
CA ARG A 248 1.80 -8.36 0.89
C ARG A 248 1.84 -9.26 2.11
N LYS A 249 0.82 -9.16 2.96
CA LYS A 249 0.72 -9.98 4.17
C LYS A 249 2.01 -9.95 5.01
N LEU A 250 2.67 -8.79 5.05
CA LEU A 250 3.85 -8.58 5.88
C LEU A 250 3.46 -8.79 7.34
N LYS A 251 4.19 -9.67 8.01
CA LYS A 251 4.07 -9.92 9.44
C LYS A 251 5.46 -9.94 10.06
N PHE A 252 5.54 -9.30 11.22
CA PHE A 252 6.67 -9.38 12.12
C PHE A 252 6.46 -10.63 12.97
N LEU A 253 7.42 -11.54 12.91
CA LEU A 253 7.44 -12.82 13.61
C LEU A 253 8.10 -12.65 14.99
N ASP A 254 7.91 -13.63 15.86
CA ASP A 254 8.33 -13.60 17.27
C ASP A 254 9.81 -13.18 17.43
N GLY A 255 10.72 -13.68 16.58
CA GLY A 255 12.14 -13.30 16.61
C GLY A 255 12.43 -11.80 16.48
N ALA A 256 11.53 -11.04 15.84
CA ALA A 256 11.60 -9.58 15.79
C ALA A 256 10.88 -8.93 16.99
N VAL A 257 9.67 -9.41 17.34
CA VAL A 257 8.80 -8.75 18.33
C VAL A 257 9.23 -8.98 19.77
N ASP A 258 9.95 -10.07 20.07
CA ASP A 258 10.51 -10.38 21.40
C ASP A 258 11.42 -9.24 21.91
N GLN A 259 12.03 -8.48 21.00
CA GLN A 259 12.84 -7.31 21.33
C GLN A 259 12.01 -6.17 21.95
N LEU A 260 10.70 -6.12 21.70
CA LEU A 260 9.80 -5.11 22.24
C LEU A 260 9.25 -5.49 23.62
N GLU A 261 9.07 -6.78 23.91
CA GLU A 261 8.47 -7.25 25.16
C GLU A 261 9.32 -6.93 26.41
N ASN A 262 10.64 -6.79 26.23
CA ASN A 262 11.57 -6.45 27.32
C ASN A 262 11.56 -4.96 27.72
N THR A 263 10.65 -4.15 27.18
CA THR A 263 10.56 -2.73 27.54
C THR A 263 9.27 -2.50 28.33
N GLU A 264 9.36 -2.29 29.64
CA GLU A 264 8.25 -1.74 30.42
C GLU A 264 7.95 -0.33 29.89
N ARG A 265 6.85 -0.18 29.16
CA ARG A 265 6.43 1.11 28.59
C ARG A 265 5.04 1.45 29.09
N GLU A 266 4.99 2.32 30.09
CA GLU A 266 3.73 2.88 30.61
C GLU A 266 3.14 3.96 29.68
N ASP A 267 3.92 4.45 28.70
CA ASP A 267 3.52 5.47 27.73
C ASP A 267 3.31 4.89 26.31
N LEU A 268 2.11 5.09 25.76
CA LEU A 268 1.73 4.72 24.39
C LEU A 268 2.68 5.31 23.34
N ARG A 269 3.20 6.52 23.57
CA ARG A 269 4.15 7.16 22.67
C ARG A 269 5.48 6.39 22.60
N ALA A 270 6.00 5.97 23.75
CA ALA A 270 7.22 5.15 23.82
C ALA A 270 7.00 3.76 23.17
N GLU A 271 5.81 3.18 23.32
CA GLU A 271 5.43 1.94 22.65
C GLU A 271 5.48 2.09 21.12
N LEU A 272 4.90 3.17 20.60
CA LEU A 272 4.89 3.47 19.16
C LEU A 272 6.28 3.81 18.62
N ASP A 273 7.09 4.57 19.37
CA ASP A 273 8.46 4.94 19.02
C ASP A 273 9.32 3.70 18.76
N ALA A 274 9.46 2.79 19.73
CA ALA A 274 10.32 1.64 19.47
C ALA A 274 9.68 0.56 18.59
N ARG A 275 8.34 0.51 18.44
CA ARG A 275 7.73 -0.24 17.33
C ARG A 275 8.17 0.31 15.99
N PHE A 276 8.21 1.63 15.84
CA PHE A 276 8.69 2.27 14.62
C PHE A 276 10.18 1.97 14.41
N ALA A 277 11.02 2.03 15.45
CA ALA A 277 12.44 1.68 15.37
C ALA A 277 12.67 0.24 14.88
N LEU A 278 11.95 -0.75 15.45
CA LEU A 278 12.02 -2.14 15.00
C LEU A 278 11.53 -2.26 13.55
N MET A 279 10.37 -1.68 13.25
CA MET A 279 9.74 -1.75 11.93
C MET A 279 10.63 -1.17 10.85
N SER A 280 11.22 0.01 11.07
CA SER A 280 12.06 0.68 10.09
C SER A 280 13.34 -0.10 9.83
N GLY A 281 13.98 -0.64 10.87
CA GLY A 281 15.16 -1.50 10.75
C GLY A 281 14.89 -2.76 9.93
N GLU A 282 13.78 -3.44 10.19
CA GLU A 282 13.39 -4.66 9.46
C GLU A 282 12.97 -4.38 8.02
N VAL A 283 12.20 -3.31 7.76
CA VAL A 283 11.82 -2.93 6.38
C VAL A 283 13.06 -2.51 5.58
N LYS A 284 14.02 -1.83 6.19
CA LYS A 284 15.31 -1.50 5.60
C LYS A 284 16.11 -2.76 5.24
N ARG A 285 16.20 -3.73 6.15
CA ARG A 285 16.86 -5.03 5.90
C ARG A 285 16.21 -5.76 4.72
N LEU A 286 14.88 -5.84 4.73
CA LEU A 286 14.11 -6.45 3.63
C LEU A 286 14.38 -5.73 2.30
N PHE A 287 14.41 -4.40 2.29
CA PHE A 287 14.68 -3.62 1.09
C PHE A 287 16.06 -3.95 0.49
N VAL A 288 17.11 -4.01 1.31
CA VAL A 288 18.49 -4.31 0.85
C VAL A 288 18.57 -5.71 0.24
N VAL A 289 17.93 -6.70 0.87
CA VAL A 289 17.87 -8.08 0.34
C VAL A 289 17.16 -8.10 -1.02
N LEU A 290 16.00 -7.43 -1.14
CA LEU A 290 15.25 -7.35 -2.39
C LEU A 290 15.99 -6.54 -3.47
N GLU A 291 16.69 -5.47 -3.10
CA GLU A 291 17.50 -4.66 -4.00
C GLU A 291 18.57 -5.51 -4.69
N SER A 292 19.31 -6.29 -3.91
CA SER A 292 20.34 -7.20 -4.41
C SER A 292 19.74 -8.31 -5.29
N ALA A 293 18.68 -8.96 -4.79
CA ALA A 293 18.03 -10.09 -5.46
C ALA A 293 17.40 -9.74 -6.81
N LEU A 294 16.72 -8.59 -6.89
CA LEU A 294 15.94 -8.18 -8.06
C LEU A 294 16.65 -7.15 -8.92
N LYS A 295 17.90 -6.79 -8.57
CA LYS A 295 18.68 -5.73 -9.23
C LYS A 295 17.83 -4.48 -9.43
N LEU A 296 17.31 -3.96 -8.32
CA LEU A 296 16.42 -2.80 -8.36
C LEU A 296 17.19 -1.58 -8.84
N SER A 297 16.64 -0.85 -9.83
CA SER A 297 17.27 0.35 -10.35
C SER A 297 17.34 1.45 -9.29
N LYS A 298 18.44 2.19 -9.27
CA LYS A 298 18.60 3.37 -8.41
C LYS A 298 17.80 4.56 -8.97
N ALA A 299 17.36 5.46 -8.09
CA ALA A 299 16.88 6.76 -8.52
C ALA A 299 18.10 7.65 -8.81
N GLU A 300 18.28 8.01 -10.07
CA GLU A 300 19.25 9.03 -10.46
C GLU A 300 18.70 10.42 -10.14
N SER A 301 19.61 11.34 -9.79
CA SER A 301 19.32 12.74 -9.46
C SER A 301 18.88 13.55 -10.68
#